data_AF-A0A2W0B3M8-F1
#
_entry.id   AF-A0A2W0B3M8-F1
#
_cell.length_a   1.000
_cell.length_b   1.000
_cell.length_c   1.000
_cell.angle_alpha   90.00
_cell.angle_beta   90.00
_cell.angle_gamma   90.00
#
_symmetry.space_group_name_H-M   'P 1'
#
loop_
_entity.id
_entity.type
_entity.pdbx_description
1 polymer ?
#
loop_
_entity_poly.entity_id
_entity_poly.type
_entity_poly.pdbx_seq_one_letter_code
_entity_poly.pdbx_strand_id
1 'polypeptide(L)'
;MKRSFLVMVALVMLVTAGATQLALLGTPAFADKSQDQGRNVTGQVMTKSETPLPDAVVYLKNTKTLTIKSFITEKDGGYRFHGLSPNIDYEIYA
;
A
#
# COMPACT_ATOMS: atom_id res chain seq x y z
N MET A 1 9.41 -1.05 -60.82
CA MET A 1 8.54 -0.96 -59.62
C MET A 1 9.27 -1.01 -58.26
N LYS A 2 10.57 -1.33 -58.15
CA LYS A 2 11.26 -1.36 -56.82
C LYS A 2 12.23 -0.20 -56.55
N ARG A 3 12.67 0.55 -57.58
CA ARG A 3 13.59 1.69 -57.42
C ARG A 3 12.89 3.04 -57.20
N SER A 4 11.72 3.26 -57.78
CA SER A 4 10.89 4.44 -57.51
C SER A 4 10.22 4.43 -56.13
N PHE A 5 10.06 3.24 -55.52
CA PHE A 5 9.55 3.10 -54.15
C PHE A 5 10.58 3.55 -53.11
N LEU A 6 11.88 3.36 -53.39
CA LEU A 6 12.98 3.72 -52.49
C LEU A 6 13.27 5.23 -52.50
N VAL A 7 13.02 5.91 -53.62
CA VAL A 7 13.13 7.38 -53.74
C VAL A 7 11.98 8.09 -53.01
N MET A 8 10.79 7.49 -52.95
CA MET A 8 9.65 8.09 -52.25
C MET A 8 9.75 7.94 -50.72
N VAL A 9 10.32 6.84 -50.23
CA VAL A 9 10.58 6.64 -48.78
C VAL A 9 11.70 7.56 -48.26
N ALA A 10 12.68 7.91 -49.09
CA ALA A 10 13.74 8.86 -48.72
C ALA A 10 13.25 10.32 -48.67
N LEU A 11 12.21 10.69 -49.44
CA LEU A 11 11.67 12.05 -49.46
C LEU A 11 10.70 12.34 -48.30
N VAL A 12 10.18 11.30 -47.64
CA VAL A 12 9.34 11.42 -46.42
C VAL A 12 10.19 11.53 -45.14
N MET A 13 11.47 11.17 -45.20
CA MET A 13 12.43 11.23 -44.07
C MET A 13 13.16 12.59 -43.95
N LEU A 14 12.79 13.60 -44.76
CA LEU A 14 13.46 14.90 -44.78
C LEU A 14 12.52 16.09 -44.52
N VAL A 15 11.42 15.85 -43.80
CA VAL A 15 10.53 16.90 -43.25
C VAL A 15 10.54 16.84 -41.72
N THR A 16 11.74 16.96 -41.16
CA THR A 16 11.96 17.35 -39.77
C THR A 16 12.81 18.61 -39.75
N ALA A 17 12.21 19.77 -39.95
CA ALA A 17 12.86 21.05 -39.62
C ALA A 17 11.83 22.19 -39.62
N GLY A 18 11.29 22.53 -38.45
CA GLY A 18 10.64 23.82 -38.24
C GLY A 18 9.24 23.78 -37.64
N ALA A 19 9.12 23.44 -36.36
CA ALA A 19 8.10 24.01 -35.48
C ALA A 19 8.50 23.76 -34.04
N THR A 20 9.25 24.73 -33.53
CA THR A 20 9.39 25.16 -32.14
C THR A 20 8.39 24.59 -31.12
N GLN A 21 8.96 23.94 -30.10
CA GLN A 21 8.54 23.89 -28.69
C GLN A 21 7.17 24.51 -28.35
N LEU A 22 6.23 23.69 -27.87
CA LEU A 22 5.33 24.11 -26.80
C LEU A 22 5.44 23.12 -25.65
N ALA A 23 5.80 23.69 -24.51
CA ALA A 23 6.16 23.01 -23.30
C ALA A 23 4.92 22.47 -22.57
N LEU A 24 5.20 21.48 -21.72
CA LEU A 24 4.71 21.43 -20.35
C LEU A 24 3.21 21.17 -20.14
N LEU A 25 2.82 19.90 -20.20
CA LEU A 25 1.87 19.36 -19.22
C LEU A 25 2.36 17.98 -18.77
N GLY A 26 3.49 18.00 -18.06
CA GLY A 26 3.77 16.92 -17.13
C GLY A 26 2.76 17.02 -15.99
N THR A 27 1.83 16.08 -15.93
CA THR A 27 1.26 15.68 -14.65
C THR A 27 2.05 14.47 -14.19
N PRO A 28 3.14 14.61 -13.40
CA PRO A 28 3.39 13.57 -12.45
C PRO A 28 2.17 13.62 -11.52
N ALA A 29 1.23 12.70 -11.75
CA ALA A 29 0.31 12.31 -10.71
C ALA A 29 1.18 11.65 -9.63
N PHE A 30 1.86 12.49 -8.85
CA PHE A 30 2.31 12.10 -7.53
C PHE A 30 1.01 11.75 -6.83
N ALA A 31 0.73 10.45 -6.80
CA ALA A 31 -0.20 9.88 -5.85
C ALA A 31 0.34 10.33 -4.50
N ASP A 32 -0.20 11.44 -4.00
CA ASP A 32 -0.12 11.81 -2.60
C ASP A 32 -0.97 10.77 -1.86
N LYS A 33 -0.42 9.55 -1.76
CA LYS A 33 -0.65 8.73 -0.59
C LYS A 33 0.05 9.51 0.51
N SER A 34 -0.63 10.54 1.02
CA SER A 34 -0.44 10.98 2.39
C SER A 34 -0.74 9.72 3.19
N GLN A 35 0.32 8.96 3.41
CA GLN A 35 0.26 7.65 3.99
C GLN A 35 0.03 7.96 5.45
N ASP A 36 -1.24 8.19 5.82
CA ASP A 36 -1.69 8.06 7.19
C ASP A 36 -1.43 6.59 7.52
N GLN A 37 -0.17 6.30 7.86
CA GLN A 37 0.33 4.98 8.17
C GLN A 37 -0.25 4.66 9.54
N GLY A 38 -1.51 4.22 9.53
CA GLY A 38 -2.15 3.70 10.72
C GLY A 38 -1.19 2.69 11.37
N ARG A 39 -1.04 2.80 12.68
CA ARG A 39 -0.18 1.90 13.45
C ARG A 39 -0.69 0.48 13.32
N ASN A 40 0.26 -0.44 13.32
CA ASN A 40 0.00 -1.85 13.37
C ASN A 40 0.46 -2.39 14.72
N VAL A 41 -0.31 -3.29 15.31
CA VAL A 41 0.11 -4.07 16.48
C VAL A 41 0.03 -5.54 16.12
N THR A 42 1.11 -6.25 16.37
CA THR A 42 1.22 -7.69 16.17
C THR A 42 1.79 -8.32 17.44
N GLY A 43 1.39 -9.54 17.72
CA GLY A 43 1.92 -10.30 18.84
C GLY A 43 1.55 -11.76 18.74
N GLN A 44 1.89 -12.51 19.77
CA GLN A 44 1.64 -13.95 19.85
C GLN A 44 1.08 -14.29 21.24
N VAL A 45 0.04 -15.11 21.29
CA VAL A 45 -0.54 -15.60 22.54
C VAL A 45 0.06 -16.97 22.84
N MET A 46 0.58 -17.10 24.06
CA MET A 46 1.25 -18.30 24.53
C MET A 46 0.57 -18.82 25.80
N THR A 47 0.63 -20.12 25.99
CA THR A 47 0.26 -20.75 27.27
C THR A 47 1.36 -20.53 28.32
N LYS A 48 1.08 -20.90 29.57
CA LYS A 48 2.09 -20.87 30.67
C LYS A 48 3.31 -21.76 30.40
N SER A 49 3.19 -22.73 29.50
CA SER A 49 4.28 -23.63 29.09
C SER A 49 4.99 -23.14 27.83
N GLU A 50 4.89 -21.84 27.51
CA GLU A 50 5.51 -21.20 26.35
C GLU A 50 5.14 -21.85 24.99
N THR A 51 3.97 -22.48 24.95
CA THR A 51 3.44 -23.08 23.72
C THR A 51 2.44 -22.13 23.06
N PRO A 52 2.48 -21.92 21.73
CA PRO A 52 1.51 -21.12 21.01
C PRO A 52 0.07 -21.55 21.25
N LEU A 53 -0.81 -20.57 21.46
CA LEU A 53 -2.23 -20.81 21.71
C LEU A 53 -3.08 -20.36 20.51
N PRO A 54 -3.48 -21.29 19.63
CA PRO A 54 -4.40 -21.00 18.53
C PRO A 54 -5.84 -20.80 19.05
N ASP A 55 -6.68 -20.20 18.21
CA ASP A 55 -8.11 -19.99 18.46
C ASP A 55 -8.43 -19.14 19.72
N ALA A 56 -7.44 -18.44 20.28
CA ALA A 56 -7.61 -17.50 21.37
C ALA A 56 -8.22 -16.19 20.85
N VAL A 57 -9.10 -15.56 21.64
CA VAL A 57 -9.71 -14.28 21.28
C VAL A 57 -8.91 -13.14 21.92
N VAL A 58 -8.27 -12.33 21.08
CA VAL A 58 -7.57 -11.12 21.49
C VAL A 58 -8.48 -9.92 21.30
N TYR A 59 -8.67 -9.13 22.35
CA TYR A 59 -9.46 -7.91 22.33
C TYR A 59 -8.56 -6.69 22.25
N LEU A 60 -8.93 -5.74 21.40
CA LEU A 60 -8.34 -4.42 21.29
C LEU A 60 -9.43 -3.38 21.59
N LYS A 61 -9.29 -2.67 22.70
CA LYS A 61 -10.21 -1.59 23.10
C LYS A 61 -9.61 -0.23 22.74
N ASN A 62 -10.38 0.55 21.99
CA ASN A 62 -10.09 1.96 21.76
C ASN A 62 -10.45 2.76 23.01
N THR A 63 -9.50 3.44 23.65
CA THR A 63 -9.77 4.16 24.91
C THR A 63 -10.59 5.43 24.72
N LYS A 64 -10.61 5.99 23.49
CA LYS A 64 -11.37 7.19 23.15
C LYS A 64 -12.83 6.90 22.80
N THR A 65 -13.08 5.87 21.98
CA THR A 65 -14.43 5.53 21.50
C THR A 65 -15.07 4.38 22.25
N LEU A 66 -14.31 3.68 23.10
CA LEU A 66 -14.73 2.45 23.79
C LEU A 66 -15.11 1.30 22.85
N THR A 67 -14.80 1.42 21.56
CA THR A 67 -15.03 0.36 20.58
C THR A 67 -14.07 -0.80 20.83
N ILE A 68 -14.60 -2.02 20.82
CA ILE A 68 -13.82 -3.24 20.94
C ILE A 68 -13.74 -3.93 19.58
N LYS A 69 -12.52 -4.22 19.12
CA LYS A 69 -12.26 -5.18 18.04
C LYS A 69 -11.71 -6.47 18.62
N SER A 70 -12.05 -7.59 17.99
CA SER A 70 -11.49 -8.90 18.34
C SER A 70 -10.71 -9.49 17.16
N PHE A 71 -9.70 -10.29 17.47
CA PHE A 71 -8.96 -11.12 16.52
C PHE A 71 -8.86 -12.53 17.11
N ILE A 72 -9.04 -13.55 16.28
CA ILE A 72 -8.86 -14.96 16.68
C ILE A 72 -7.45 -15.38 16.25
N THR A 73 -6.63 -15.86 17.18
CA THR A 73 -5.23 -16.18 16.88
C THR A 73 -5.08 -17.29 15.85
N GLU A 74 -4.05 -17.15 15.01
CA GLU A 74 -3.68 -18.16 14.01
C GLU A 74 -3.04 -19.40 14.69
N LYS A 75 -2.67 -20.42 13.89
CA LYS A 75 -2.10 -21.69 14.40
C LYS A 75 -0.83 -21.51 15.22
N ASP A 76 -0.08 -20.45 14.95
CA ASP A 76 1.15 -20.07 15.63
C ASP A 76 0.88 -19.14 16.84
N GLY A 77 -0.38 -18.96 17.24
CA GLY A 77 -0.79 -18.04 18.29
C GLY A 77 -0.74 -16.57 17.87
N GLY A 78 -0.44 -16.26 16.61
CA GLY A 78 -0.25 -14.90 16.11
C GLY A 78 -1.56 -14.12 16.01
N TYR A 79 -1.49 -12.82 16.31
CA TYR A 79 -2.55 -11.85 16.05
C TYR A 79 -2.03 -10.56 15.43
N ARG A 80 -2.92 -9.85 14.71
CA ARG A 80 -2.60 -8.56 14.11
C ARG A 80 -3.79 -7.60 14.09
N PHE A 81 -3.53 -6.35 14.44
CA PHE A 81 -4.45 -5.23 14.25
C PHE A 81 -3.77 -4.18 13.38
N HIS A 82 -4.43 -3.79 12.29
CA HIS A 82 -3.91 -2.82 11.33
C HIS A 82 -4.73 -1.54 11.29
N GLY A 83 -4.13 -0.46 10.79
CA GLY A 83 -4.85 0.79 10.53
C GLY A 83 -5.32 1.47 11.81
N LEU A 84 -4.58 1.32 12.91
CA LEU A 84 -4.90 1.98 14.17
C LEU A 84 -4.49 3.45 14.10
N SER A 85 -5.33 4.35 14.60
CA SER A 85 -4.95 5.77 14.68
C SER A 85 -3.67 5.93 15.52
N PRO A 86 -2.69 6.75 15.06
CA PRO A 86 -1.45 6.99 15.81
C PRO A 86 -1.67 7.79 17.10
N ASN A 87 -2.75 8.57 17.17
CA ASN A 87 -3.03 9.52 18.25
C ASN A 87 -4.05 9.00 19.27
N ILE A 88 -4.27 7.69 19.31
CA ILE A 88 -5.22 7.03 20.21
C ILE A 88 -4.49 5.94 20.98
N ASP A 89 -4.70 5.87 22.29
CA ASP A 89 -4.25 4.75 23.10
C ASP A 89 -5.18 3.56 22.97
N TYR A 90 -4.62 2.35 23.03
CA TYR A 90 -5.38 1.12 22.94
C TYR A 90 -4.98 0.18 24.08
N GLU A 91 -5.96 -0.53 24.62
CA GLU A 91 -5.76 -1.59 25.61
C GLU A 91 -5.92 -2.95 24.92
N ILE A 92 -5.01 -3.89 25.21
CA ILE A 92 -5.01 -5.25 24.65
C ILE A 92 -5.23 -6.25 25.78
N TYR A 93 -6.10 -7.22 25.53
CA TYR A 93 -6.39 -8.35 26.43
C TYR A 93 -6.43 -9.66 25.63
N ALA A 94 -5.81 -10.71 26.18
CA ALA A 94 -5.74 -12.05 25.60
C ALA A 94 -5.79 -13.11 26.71
#